data_AF-A0A8B6H9B5-F1
#
_entry.id   AF-A0A8B6H9B5-F1
#
_cell.length_a   1.000
_cell.length_b   1.000
_cell.length_c   1.000
_cell.angle_alpha   90.00
_cell.angle_beta   90.00
_cell.angle_gamma   90.00
#
_symmetry.space_group_name_H-M   'P 1'
#
loop_
_entity.id
_entity.type
_entity.pdbx_description
1 polymer ?
#
loop_
_entity_poly.entity_id
_entity_poly.type
_entity_poly.pdbx_seq_one_letter_code
_entity_poly.pdbx_strand_id
1 'polypeptide(L)'
;MGTVGWYLAEKFLESVEGSQNYPVLLLTLLDKDGVPVHLRVSSAVTFKNYTKRCWRVTEDEGDKIHRNDRTTIKQRIVGLMLKSPDQIQKQLSDAISIIGREDFPDKWPDLLQEMVTKFQTGDFHVINGILITAHSLFKRYRHEFKSQQLWAEIKFVLDNFAQPFTELFNATMELAKTHAEDPVALKVIFSSIVLICKIFYSLNFQDLPEYFEDNMGIWMNHFLTLLSADNKILRTQ
;
A
#
# COMPACT_ATOMS: atom_id res chain seq x y z
N MET A 1 -4.14 8.03 38.49
CA MET A 1 -4.42 9.28 37.74
C MET A 1 -4.20 9.14 36.23
N GLY A 2 -3.19 8.40 35.74
CA GLY A 2 -2.92 8.27 34.28
C GLY A 2 -4.02 7.60 33.44
N THR A 3 -4.72 6.59 33.97
CA THR A 3 -5.76 5.84 33.22
C THR A 3 -7.07 6.62 33.03
N VAL A 4 -7.43 7.48 33.97
CA VAL A 4 -8.65 8.32 33.88
C VAL A 4 -8.46 9.45 32.87
N GLY A 5 -7.25 10.04 32.81
CA GLY A 5 -6.93 11.10 31.84
C GLY A 5 -6.92 10.60 30.39
N TRP A 6 -6.33 9.43 30.15
CA TRP A 6 -6.35 8.80 28.82
C TRP A 6 -7.78 8.52 28.34
N TYR A 7 -8.63 7.96 29.21
CA TYR A 7 -10.02 7.64 28.88
C TYR A 7 -10.85 8.88 28.52
N LEU A 8 -10.64 10.00 29.24
CA LEU A 8 -11.32 11.26 28.94
C LEU A 8 -10.87 11.86 27.60
N ALA A 9 -9.58 11.74 27.26
CA ALA A 9 -9.05 12.21 25.98
C ALA A 9 -9.60 11.38 24.80
N GLU A 10 -9.65 10.05 24.94
CA GLU A 10 -10.23 9.14 23.93
C GLU A 10 -11.70 9.49 23.68
N LYS A 11 -12.51 9.62 24.76
CA LYS A 11 -13.92 10.02 24.67
C LYS A 11 -14.13 11.39 24.02
N PHE A 12 -13.24 12.35 24.30
CA PHE A 12 -13.32 13.65 23.67
C PHE A 12 -13.05 13.54 22.16
N LEU A 13 -12.03 12.78 21.74
CA LEU A 13 -11.74 12.55 20.33
C LEU A 13 -12.91 11.86 19.62
N GLU A 14 -13.53 10.85 20.24
CA GLU A 14 -14.75 10.21 19.74
C GLU A 14 -15.90 11.21 19.58
N SER A 15 -16.06 12.15 20.52
CA SER A 15 -17.15 13.15 20.44
C SER A 15 -16.99 14.14 19.28
N VAL A 16 -15.77 14.35 18.78
CA VAL A 16 -15.50 15.29 17.69
C VAL A 16 -15.26 14.60 16.34
N GLU A 17 -15.19 13.27 16.29
CA GLU A 17 -14.79 12.54 15.08
C GLU A 17 -15.78 12.63 13.90
N GLY A 18 -17.05 12.95 14.20
CA GLY A 18 -18.08 13.23 13.19
C GLY A 18 -18.00 14.62 12.56
N SER A 19 -17.10 15.49 13.04
CA SER A 19 -16.94 16.84 12.50
C SER A 19 -16.24 16.81 11.15
N GLN A 20 -16.71 17.63 10.20
CA GLN A 20 -16.01 17.83 8.94
C GLN A 20 -14.56 18.28 9.18
N ASN A 21 -13.65 17.77 8.36
CA ASN A 21 -12.19 17.92 8.43
C ASN A 21 -11.49 17.13 9.54
N TYR A 22 -12.18 16.44 10.45
CA TYR A 22 -11.52 15.64 11.50
C TYR A 22 -10.45 14.68 10.93
N PRO A 23 -10.75 13.78 9.97
CA PRO A 23 -9.74 12.88 9.43
C PRO A 23 -8.67 13.61 8.59
N VAL A 24 -9.01 14.75 7.98
CA VAL A 24 -8.06 15.58 7.22
C VAL A 24 -7.07 16.28 8.16
N LEU A 25 -7.49 16.69 9.34
CA LEU A 25 -6.63 17.25 10.38
C LEU A 25 -5.66 16.22 10.93
N LEU A 26 -6.10 14.97 11.11
CA LEU A 26 -5.20 13.87 11.49
C LEU A 26 -4.08 13.70 10.45
N LEU A 27 -4.40 13.66 9.16
CA LEU A 27 -3.41 13.61 8.08
C LEU A 27 -2.50 14.85 8.06
N THR A 28 -3.03 16.03 8.37
CA THR A 28 -2.26 17.28 8.43
C THR A 28 -1.27 17.27 9.59
N LEU A 29 -1.63 16.67 10.73
CA LEU A 29 -0.71 16.51 11.85
C LEU A 29 0.50 15.63 11.48
N LEU A 30 0.33 14.66 10.58
CA LEU A 30 1.43 13.80 10.12
C LEU A 30 2.49 14.56 9.33
N ASP A 31 2.13 15.68 8.74
CA ASP A 31 2.97 16.45 7.83
C ASP A 31 3.47 17.77 8.42
N LYS A 32 3.00 18.12 9.62
CA LYS A 32 3.29 19.40 10.23
C LYS A 32 4.67 19.39 10.90
N ASP A 33 5.51 20.34 10.51
CA ASP A 33 6.82 20.57 11.13
C ASP A 33 6.69 20.91 12.62
N GLY A 34 7.67 20.46 13.40
CA GLY A 34 7.72 20.70 14.84
C GLY A 34 6.78 19.82 15.68
N VAL A 35 5.97 18.94 15.06
CA VAL A 35 5.18 17.96 15.81
C VAL A 35 6.07 16.77 16.23
N PRO A 36 6.11 16.43 17.53
CA PRO A 36 6.83 15.26 18.02
C PRO A 36 6.44 13.96 17.31
N VAL A 37 7.42 13.09 17.04
CA VAL A 37 7.22 11.83 16.30
C VAL A 37 6.13 10.95 16.93
N HIS A 38 6.08 10.85 18.26
CA HIS A 38 5.07 10.04 18.95
C HIS A 38 3.64 10.55 18.71
N LEU A 39 3.43 11.86 18.58
CA LEU A 39 2.12 12.42 18.23
C LEU A 39 1.75 12.15 16.77
N ARG A 40 2.72 12.20 15.85
CA ARG A 40 2.52 11.82 14.45
C ARG A 40 2.13 10.34 14.34
N VAL A 41 2.84 9.45 15.05
CA VAL A 41 2.50 8.02 15.11
C VAL A 41 1.09 7.82 15.70
N SER A 42 0.76 8.49 16.81
CA SER A 42 -0.56 8.43 17.42
C SER A 42 -1.64 8.85 16.42
N SER A 43 -1.44 9.97 15.71
CA SER A 43 -2.38 10.44 14.70
C SER A 43 -2.57 9.44 13.55
N ALA A 44 -1.49 8.79 13.10
CA ALA A 44 -1.56 7.80 12.03
C ALA A 44 -2.37 6.56 12.46
N VAL A 45 -2.19 6.13 13.71
CA VAL A 45 -2.97 5.03 14.31
C VAL A 45 -4.44 5.43 14.45
N THR A 46 -4.72 6.62 14.99
CA THR A 46 -6.09 7.15 15.12
C THR A 46 -6.76 7.25 13.76
N PHE A 47 -6.07 7.78 12.75
CA PHE A 47 -6.58 7.89 11.39
C PHE A 47 -6.93 6.53 10.78
N LYS A 48 -6.03 5.54 10.88
CA LYS A 48 -6.30 4.18 10.41
C LYS A 48 -7.53 3.58 11.10
N ASN A 49 -7.63 3.72 12.42
CA ASN A 49 -8.75 3.19 13.19
C ASN A 49 -10.07 3.88 12.84
N TYR A 50 -10.05 5.20 12.65
CA TYR A 50 -11.18 5.98 12.16
C TYR A 50 -11.64 5.48 10.79
N THR A 51 -10.72 5.34 9.83
CA THR A 51 -11.02 4.79 8.50
C THR A 51 -11.64 3.40 8.58
N LYS A 52 -11.13 2.52 9.46
CA LYS A 52 -11.71 1.18 9.69
C LYS A 52 -13.16 1.22 10.17
N ARG A 53 -13.54 2.19 11.00
CA ARG A 53 -14.90 2.32 11.56
C ARG A 53 -15.86 3.08 10.67
N CYS A 54 -15.37 4.09 9.96
CA CYS A 54 -16.21 5.13 9.35
C CYS A 54 -16.19 5.13 7.81
N TRP A 55 -15.23 4.46 7.17
CA TRP A 55 -15.10 4.55 5.71
C TRP A 55 -16.19 3.79 4.95
N ARG A 56 -16.56 2.60 5.41
CA ARG A 56 -17.63 1.81 4.80
C ARG A 56 -18.98 2.46 5.07
N VAL A 57 -19.75 2.67 4.01
CA VAL A 57 -21.14 3.16 4.11
C VAL A 57 -22.06 1.95 4.24
N THR A 58 -22.82 1.88 5.32
CA THR A 58 -23.86 0.86 5.55
C THR A 58 -25.23 1.51 5.48
N GLU A 59 -26.26 0.74 5.09
CA GLU A 59 -27.63 1.25 4.98
C GLU A 59 -28.15 1.80 6.32
N ASP A 60 -27.78 1.17 7.44
CA ASP A 60 -28.24 1.53 8.77
C ASP A 60 -27.59 2.80 9.33
N GLU A 61 -26.32 3.07 9.00
CA GLU A 61 -25.55 4.16 9.63
C GLU A 61 -25.32 5.36 8.71
N GLY A 62 -25.58 5.23 7.41
CA GLY A 62 -25.31 6.27 6.42
C GLY A 62 -23.82 6.58 6.24
N ASP A 63 -23.51 7.65 5.50
CA ASP A 63 -22.14 8.09 5.31
C ASP A 63 -21.66 8.93 6.51
N LYS A 64 -20.68 8.39 7.26
CA LYS A 64 -20.09 9.03 8.44
C LYS A 64 -19.00 10.07 8.09
N ILE A 65 -18.56 10.14 6.83
CA ILE A 65 -17.46 10.99 6.40
C ILE A 65 -17.96 11.95 5.32
N HIS A 66 -17.72 13.25 5.52
CA HIS A 66 -18.12 14.24 4.53
C HIS A 66 -17.46 13.97 3.16
N ARG A 67 -18.21 14.14 2.07
CA ARG A 67 -17.73 13.85 0.70
C ARG A 67 -16.40 14.52 0.36
N ASN A 68 -16.24 15.79 0.74
CA ASN A 68 -15.00 16.54 0.52
C ASN A 68 -13.80 15.95 1.29
N ASP A 69 -14.03 15.38 2.47
CA ASP A 69 -12.97 14.77 3.28
C ASP A 69 -12.53 13.46 2.63
N ARG A 70 -13.47 12.64 2.14
CA ARG A 70 -13.14 11.42 1.37
C ARG A 70 -12.24 11.72 0.18
N THR A 71 -12.59 12.74 -0.62
CA THR A 71 -11.78 13.17 -1.76
C THR A 71 -10.40 13.67 -1.32
N THR A 72 -10.35 14.53 -0.31
CA THR A 72 -9.09 15.11 0.20
C THR A 72 -8.16 14.02 0.75
N ILE A 73 -8.72 13.04 1.45
CA ILE A 73 -7.96 11.89 1.97
C ILE A 73 -7.33 11.12 0.82
N LYS A 74 -8.12 10.74 -0.19
CA LYS A 74 -7.64 10.00 -1.37
C LYS A 74 -6.53 10.75 -2.13
N GLN A 75 -6.63 12.07 -2.24
CA GLN A 75 -5.61 12.90 -2.89
C GLN A 75 -4.29 13.03 -2.11
N ARG A 76 -4.30 12.87 -0.78
CA ARG A 76 -3.13 13.16 0.07
C ARG A 76 -2.46 11.92 0.62
N ILE A 77 -3.21 10.85 0.88
CA ILE A 77 -2.76 9.73 1.71
C ILE A 77 -1.57 8.97 1.11
N VAL A 78 -1.54 8.77 -0.20
CA VAL A 78 -0.44 8.07 -0.89
C VAL A 78 0.84 8.89 -0.81
N GLY A 79 0.79 10.18 -1.19
CA GLY A 79 1.94 11.08 -1.06
C GLY A 79 2.46 11.20 0.38
N LEU A 80 1.57 11.29 1.38
CA LEU A 80 1.94 11.29 2.80
C LEU A 80 2.61 10.00 3.22
N MET A 81 2.08 8.85 2.79
CA MET A 81 2.65 7.53 3.08
C MET A 81 4.08 7.40 2.57
N LEU A 82 4.36 7.89 1.35
CA LEU A 82 5.68 7.78 0.73
C LEU A 82 6.77 8.63 1.37
N LYS A 83 6.41 9.79 1.94
CA LYS A 83 7.38 10.66 2.64
C LYS A 83 7.48 10.41 4.14
N SER A 84 6.68 9.49 4.66
CA SER A 84 6.60 9.20 6.10
C SER A 84 7.62 8.14 6.52
N PRO A 85 8.16 8.22 7.76
CA PRO A 85 8.98 7.15 8.33
C PRO A 85 8.21 5.81 8.39
N ASP A 86 8.94 4.69 8.35
CA ASP A 86 8.42 3.31 8.27
C ASP A 86 7.21 3.02 9.18
N GLN A 87 7.25 3.50 10.44
CA GLN A 87 6.17 3.24 11.39
C GLN A 87 4.84 3.90 10.96
N ILE A 88 4.90 5.13 10.46
CA ILE A 88 3.73 5.87 9.96
C ILE A 88 3.33 5.32 8.59
N GLN A 89 4.30 5.03 7.73
CA GLN A 89 4.08 4.44 6.41
C GLN A 89 3.22 3.17 6.50
N LYS A 90 3.53 2.27 7.45
CA LYS A 90 2.72 1.04 7.70
C LYS A 90 1.28 1.35 8.08
N GLN A 91 1.03 2.33 8.97
CA GLN A 91 -0.34 2.70 9.36
C GLN A 91 -1.13 3.28 8.18
N LEU A 92 -0.49 4.10 7.35
CA LEU A 92 -1.13 4.70 6.19
C LEU A 92 -1.37 3.67 5.08
N SER A 93 -0.46 2.71 4.87
CA SER A 93 -0.66 1.62 3.91
C SER A 93 -1.83 0.71 4.29
N ASP A 94 -2.00 0.42 5.59
CA ASP A 94 -3.18 -0.28 6.10
C ASP A 94 -4.47 0.52 5.85
N ALA A 95 -4.44 1.85 6.10
CA ALA A 95 -5.58 2.72 5.85
C ALA A 95 -5.93 2.78 4.35
N ILE A 96 -4.94 2.89 3.45
CA ILE A 96 -5.14 2.84 2.00
C ILE A 96 -5.79 1.51 1.60
N SER A 97 -5.38 0.40 2.21
CA SER A 97 -5.95 -0.93 1.93
C SER A 97 -7.42 -1.03 2.35
N ILE A 98 -7.80 -0.40 3.47
CA ILE A 98 -9.19 -0.33 3.93
C ILE A 98 -10.02 0.52 2.96
N ILE A 99 -9.51 1.69 2.58
CA ILE A 99 -10.17 2.59 1.63
C ILE A 99 -10.34 1.87 0.28
N GLY A 100 -9.27 1.25 -0.21
CA GLY A 100 -9.26 0.54 -1.49
C GLY A 100 -10.30 -0.57 -1.54
N ARG A 101 -10.53 -1.31 -0.45
CA ARG A 101 -11.57 -2.35 -0.44
C ARG A 101 -12.97 -1.83 -0.77
N GLU A 102 -13.29 -0.60 -0.36
CA GLU A 102 -14.63 -0.01 -0.51
C GLU A 102 -14.75 0.88 -1.75
N ASP A 103 -13.65 1.50 -2.17
CA ASP A 103 -13.64 2.54 -3.19
C ASP A 103 -12.90 2.14 -4.47
N PHE A 104 -11.99 1.17 -4.44
CA PHE A 104 -11.23 0.76 -5.62
C PHE A 104 -11.96 -0.37 -6.38
N PRO A 105 -12.07 -0.31 -7.72
CA PRO A 105 -11.55 0.74 -8.60
C PRO A 105 -12.53 1.90 -8.84
N ASP A 106 -13.84 1.69 -8.70
CA ASP A 106 -14.86 2.59 -9.25
C ASP A 106 -14.89 4.01 -8.66
N LYS A 107 -14.65 4.15 -7.35
CA LYS A 107 -14.65 5.44 -6.62
C LYS A 107 -13.23 5.98 -6.39
N TRP A 108 -12.20 5.24 -6.79
CA TRP A 108 -10.80 5.67 -6.70
C TRP A 108 -9.97 5.15 -7.88
N PRO A 109 -10.33 5.53 -9.12
CA PRO A 109 -9.70 4.98 -10.33
C PRO A 109 -8.23 5.40 -10.48
N ASP A 110 -7.88 6.59 -9.98
CA ASP A 110 -6.53 7.17 -10.13
C ASP A 110 -5.46 6.44 -9.29
N LEU A 111 -5.86 5.57 -8.35
CA LEU A 111 -4.94 4.90 -7.43
C LEU A 111 -3.87 4.08 -8.17
N LEU A 112 -4.25 3.30 -9.19
CA LEU A 112 -3.28 2.53 -9.98
C LEU A 112 -2.32 3.42 -10.76
N GLN A 113 -2.85 4.46 -11.40
CA GLN A 113 -2.02 5.38 -12.18
C GLN A 113 -1.00 6.08 -11.28
N GLU A 114 -1.40 6.47 -10.07
CA GLU A 114 -0.48 7.03 -9.08
C GLU A 114 0.61 6.02 -8.70
N MET A 115 0.25 4.77 -8.41
CA MET A 115 1.22 3.70 -8.11
C MET A 115 2.22 3.47 -9.24
N VAL A 116 1.75 3.33 -10.48
CA VAL A 116 2.58 3.09 -11.68
C VAL A 116 3.54 4.24 -11.92
N THR A 117 3.08 5.48 -11.78
CA THR A 117 3.93 6.67 -11.94
C THR A 117 5.11 6.66 -10.96
N LYS A 118 4.93 6.10 -9.76
CA LYS A 118 6.01 6.00 -8.77
C LYS A 118 7.06 4.92 -9.08
N PHE A 119 6.74 3.90 -9.87
CA PHE A 119 7.72 2.90 -10.30
C PHE A 119 8.84 3.50 -11.15
N GLN A 120 8.54 4.60 -11.85
CA GLN A 120 9.48 5.28 -12.75
C GLN A 120 10.43 6.24 -12.00
N THR A 121 10.31 6.39 -10.68
CA THR A 121 11.10 7.36 -9.91
C THR A 121 12.56 6.95 -9.71
N GLY A 122 12.87 5.65 -9.77
CA GLY A 122 14.19 5.11 -9.43
C GLY A 122 14.54 5.15 -7.94
N ASP A 123 13.68 5.73 -7.10
CA ASP A 123 13.86 5.77 -5.64
C ASP A 123 13.26 4.51 -5.02
N PHE A 124 14.13 3.62 -4.54
CA PHE A 124 13.71 2.37 -3.91
C PHE A 124 12.91 2.54 -2.63
N HIS A 125 13.07 3.63 -1.90
CA HIS A 125 12.22 3.89 -0.73
C HIS A 125 10.77 4.12 -1.17
N VAL A 126 10.59 4.93 -2.22
CA VAL A 126 9.28 5.22 -2.83
C VAL A 126 8.69 3.96 -3.47
N ILE A 127 9.47 3.26 -4.30
CA ILE A 127 9.05 2.03 -4.98
C ILE A 127 8.61 0.98 -3.95
N ASN A 128 9.41 0.76 -2.89
CA ASN A 128 9.08 -0.22 -1.86
C ASN A 128 7.79 0.16 -1.10
N GLY A 129 7.58 1.44 -0.78
CA GLY A 129 6.34 1.93 -0.17
C GLY A 129 5.10 1.68 -1.04
N ILE A 130 5.21 1.88 -2.36
CA ILE A 130 4.14 1.54 -3.30
C ILE A 130 3.93 0.03 -3.39
N LEU A 131 4.99 -0.77 -3.48
CA LEU A 131 4.89 -2.23 -3.53
C LEU A 131 4.21 -2.80 -2.26
N ILE A 132 4.48 -2.24 -1.08
CA ILE A 132 3.78 -2.63 0.17
C ILE A 132 2.27 -2.36 0.05
N THR A 133 1.92 -1.22 -0.53
CA THR A 133 0.53 -0.80 -0.69
C THR A 133 -0.19 -1.64 -1.74
N ALA A 134 0.41 -1.85 -2.90
CA ALA A 134 -0.09 -2.75 -3.94
C ALA A 134 -0.25 -4.19 -3.41
N HIS A 135 0.76 -4.70 -2.69
CA HIS A 135 0.65 -6.00 -2.03
C HIS A 135 -0.54 -6.07 -1.06
N SER A 136 -0.74 -5.03 -0.26
CA SER A 136 -1.84 -5.02 0.72
C SER A 136 -3.23 -4.89 0.09
N LEU A 137 -3.33 -4.23 -1.07
CA LEU A 137 -4.55 -4.16 -1.86
C LEU A 137 -4.87 -5.51 -2.52
N PHE A 138 -3.87 -6.13 -3.17
CA PHE A 138 -4.08 -7.33 -4.00
C PHE A 138 -4.05 -8.64 -3.22
N LYS A 139 -3.43 -8.70 -2.02
CA LYS A 139 -3.37 -9.94 -1.22
C LYS A 139 -4.76 -10.51 -0.89
N ARG A 140 -5.81 -9.67 -0.86
CA ARG A 140 -7.20 -10.11 -0.61
C ARG A 140 -7.74 -11.03 -1.71
N TYR A 141 -7.22 -10.91 -2.94
CA TYR A 141 -7.60 -11.78 -4.05
C TYR A 141 -7.30 -13.26 -3.75
N ARG A 142 -6.45 -13.56 -2.78
CA ARG A 142 -6.14 -14.92 -2.34
C ARG A 142 -7.22 -15.58 -1.49
N HIS A 143 -8.13 -14.79 -0.95
CA HIS A 143 -9.09 -15.21 0.06
C HIS A 143 -10.53 -14.80 -0.29
N GLU A 144 -10.71 -13.87 -1.23
CA GLU A 144 -12.03 -13.50 -1.72
C GLU A 144 -12.62 -14.57 -2.64
N PHE A 145 -13.91 -14.82 -2.49
CA PHE A 145 -14.65 -15.72 -3.36
C PHE A 145 -14.80 -15.11 -4.76
N LYS A 146 -14.76 -15.98 -5.78
CA LYS A 146 -14.98 -15.60 -7.16
C LYS A 146 -16.33 -14.89 -7.31
N SER A 147 -16.29 -13.68 -7.86
CA SER A 147 -17.48 -12.87 -8.14
C SER A 147 -17.23 -12.00 -9.37
N GLN A 148 -18.29 -11.59 -10.06
CA GLN A 148 -18.16 -10.72 -11.23
C GLN A 148 -17.46 -9.39 -10.88
N GLN A 149 -17.73 -8.86 -9.69
CA GLN A 149 -17.10 -7.64 -9.21
C GLN A 149 -15.59 -7.82 -9.02
N LEU A 150 -15.17 -8.91 -8.37
CA LEU A 150 -13.74 -9.23 -8.20
C LEU A 150 -13.04 -9.40 -9.54
N TRP A 151 -13.66 -10.09 -10.50
CA TRP A 151 -13.10 -10.28 -11.84
C TRP A 151 -12.97 -8.97 -12.62
N ALA A 152 -13.96 -8.08 -12.53
CA ALA A 152 -13.90 -6.76 -13.14
C ALA A 152 -12.75 -5.92 -12.55
N GLU A 153 -12.56 -5.97 -11.23
CA GLU A 153 -11.44 -5.30 -10.57
C GLU A 153 -10.09 -5.90 -10.98
N ILE A 154 -9.93 -7.22 -10.95
CA ILE A 154 -8.69 -7.89 -11.36
C ILE A 154 -8.36 -7.54 -12.82
N LYS A 155 -9.36 -7.55 -13.71
CA LYS A 155 -9.17 -7.16 -15.11
C LYS A 155 -8.70 -5.71 -15.22
N PHE A 156 -9.33 -4.78 -14.50
CA PHE A 156 -8.89 -3.39 -14.46
C PHE A 156 -7.45 -3.25 -13.96
N VAL A 157 -7.05 -4.01 -12.94
CA VAL A 157 -5.66 -4.06 -12.46
C VAL A 157 -4.73 -4.58 -13.54
N LEU A 158 -5.04 -5.70 -14.17
CA LEU A 158 -4.19 -6.30 -15.20
C LEU A 158 -3.99 -5.36 -16.39
N ASP A 159 -5.06 -4.75 -16.88
CA ASP A 159 -5.06 -3.83 -18.03
C ASP A 159 -4.16 -2.59 -17.80
N ASN A 160 -3.95 -2.17 -16.54
CA ASN A 160 -3.23 -0.93 -16.20
C ASN A 160 -1.93 -1.13 -15.41
N PHE A 161 -1.70 -2.31 -14.83
CA PHE A 161 -0.60 -2.55 -13.90
C PHE A 161 0.36 -3.66 -14.35
N ALA A 162 -0.11 -4.67 -15.11
CA ALA A 162 0.70 -5.87 -15.37
C ALA A 162 1.98 -5.59 -16.15
N GLN A 163 1.90 -4.74 -17.18
CA GLN A 163 3.06 -4.31 -17.97
C GLN A 163 4.10 -3.53 -17.15
N PRO A 164 3.77 -2.36 -16.56
CA PRO A 164 4.75 -1.58 -15.80
C PRO A 164 5.31 -2.36 -14.60
N PHE A 165 4.52 -3.28 -14.04
CA PHE A 165 4.97 -4.18 -12.98
C PHE A 165 6.01 -5.21 -13.45
N THR A 166 5.85 -5.76 -14.65
CA THR A 166 6.84 -6.67 -15.26
C THR A 166 8.13 -5.93 -15.63
N GLU A 167 8.01 -4.72 -16.17
CA GLU A 167 9.15 -3.83 -16.44
C GLU A 167 9.91 -3.50 -15.14
N LEU A 168 9.18 -3.21 -14.05
CA LEU A 168 9.78 -3.00 -12.73
C LEU A 168 10.53 -4.24 -12.24
N PHE A 169 10.00 -5.45 -12.44
CA PHE A 169 10.68 -6.67 -12.04
C PHE A 169 12.00 -6.84 -12.79
N ASN A 170 12.00 -6.67 -14.11
CA ASN A 170 13.21 -6.68 -14.93
C ASN A 170 14.25 -5.67 -14.43
N ALA A 171 13.85 -4.41 -14.22
CA ALA A 171 14.74 -3.36 -13.74
C ALA A 171 15.32 -3.67 -12.36
N THR A 172 14.49 -4.19 -11.45
CA THR A 172 14.90 -4.56 -10.09
C THR A 172 15.92 -5.71 -10.11
N MET A 173 15.75 -6.70 -11.01
CA MET A 173 16.69 -7.80 -11.18
C MET A 173 18.04 -7.33 -11.74
N GLU A 174 18.06 -6.39 -12.68
CA GLU A 174 19.31 -5.80 -13.18
C GLU A 174 20.02 -4.95 -12.12
N LEU A 175 19.27 -4.23 -11.28
CA LEU A 175 19.83 -3.49 -10.16
C LEU A 175 20.44 -4.42 -9.10
N ALA A 176 19.82 -5.58 -8.84
CA ALA A 176 20.38 -6.59 -7.95
C ALA A 176 21.75 -7.10 -8.43
N LYS A 177 21.95 -7.24 -9.75
CA LYS A 177 23.26 -7.58 -10.35
C LYS A 177 24.25 -6.44 -10.19
N THR A 178 23.82 -5.21 -10.48
CA THR A 178 24.67 -4.01 -10.43
C THR A 178 25.19 -3.73 -9.03
N HIS A 179 24.36 -3.94 -8.00
CA HIS A 179 24.68 -3.69 -6.59
C HIS A 179 25.02 -4.98 -5.82
N ALA A 180 25.47 -6.03 -6.50
CA ALA A 180 25.71 -7.35 -5.89
C ALA A 180 26.71 -7.34 -4.72
N GLU A 181 27.62 -6.35 -4.70
CA GLU A 181 28.65 -6.20 -3.69
C GLU A 181 28.30 -5.19 -2.58
N ASP A 182 27.14 -4.52 -2.66
CA ASP A 182 26.67 -3.57 -1.63
C ASP A 182 25.60 -4.25 -0.74
N PRO A 183 25.95 -4.69 0.48
CA PRO A 183 25.03 -5.40 1.35
C PRO A 183 23.80 -4.57 1.75
N VAL A 184 23.93 -3.25 1.81
CA VAL A 184 22.85 -2.36 2.26
C VAL A 184 21.85 -2.17 1.13
N ALA A 185 22.34 -1.81 -0.07
CA ALA A 185 21.50 -1.68 -1.25
C ALA A 185 20.82 -3.01 -1.60
N LEU A 186 21.57 -4.12 -1.55
CA LEU A 186 21.05 -5.43 -1.90
C LEU A 186 19.91 -5.88 -0.98
N LYS A 187 19.97 -5.61 0.32
CA LYS A 187 18.85 -5.89 1.26
C LYS A 187 17.58 -5.14 0.88
N VAL A 188 17.70 -3.87 0.47
CA VAL A 188 16.55 -3.07 0.02
C VAL A 188 15.97 -3.63 -1.28
N ILE A 189 16.83 -3.91 -2.25
CA ILE A 189 16.44 -4.47 -3.56
C ILE A 189 15.72 -5.81 -3.37
N PHE A 190 16.28 -6.73 -2.59
CA PHE A 190 15.63 -8.02 -2.32
C PHE A 190 14.32 -7.88 -1.55
N SER A 191 14.19 -6.88 -0.67
CA SER A 191 12.91 -6.58 -0.02
C SER A 191 11.84 -6.19 -1.04
N SER A 192 12.20 -5.38 -2.05
CA SER A 192 11.32 -5.07 -3.18
C SER A 192 11.01 -6.30 -4.05
N ILE A 193 12.01 -7.13 -4.37
CA ILE A 193 11.80 -8.39 -5.12
C ILE A 193 10.81 -9.30 -4.41
N VAL A 194 10.92 -9.46 -3.08
CA VAL A 194 9.98 -10.27 -2.30
C VAL A 194 8.54 -9.75 -2.42
N LEU A 195 8.34 -8.43 -2.40
CA LEU A 195 7.02 -7.84 -2.60
C LEU A 195 6.52 -8.04 -4.03
N ILE A 196 7.38 -7.91 -5.04
CA ILE A 196 7.07 -8.21 -6.44
C ILE A 196 6.60 -9.67 -6.57
N CYS A 197 7.35 -10.65 -6.03
CA CYS A 197 6.93 -12.05 -6.03
C CYS A 197 5.57 -12.26 -5.35
N LYS A 198 5.31 -11.59 -4.22
CA LYS A 198 4.03 -11.67 -3.52
C LYS A 198 2.88 -11.05 -4.32
N ILE A 199 3.12 -9.94 -5.01
CA ILE A 199 2.11 -9.30 -5.87
C ILE A 199 1.82 -10.21 -7.06
N PHE A 200 2.84 -10.70 -7.75
CA PHE A 200 2.69 -11.68 -8.84
C PHE A 200 1.81 -12.86 -8.39
N TYR A 201 2.13 -13.47 -7.25
CA TYR A 201 1.32 -14.57 -6.69
C TYR A 201 -0.14 -14.16 -6.44
N SER A 202 -0.40 -12.93 -5.99
CA SER A 202 -1.78 -12.47 -5.73
C SER A 202 -2.56 -12.23 -7.02
N LEU A 203 -1.91 -11.68 -8.05
CA LEU A 203 -2.52 -11.40 -9.35
C LEU A 203 -2.79 -12.68 -10.15
N ASN A 204 -2.04 -13.76 -9.87
CA ASN A 204 -2.20 -15.07 -10.50
C ASN A 204 -2.93 -16.09 -9.61
N PHE A 205 -3.50 -15.66 -8.48
CA PHE A 205 -4.09 -16.60 -7.52
C PHE A 205 -5.41 -17.19 -8.00
N GLN A 206 -6.28 -16.35 -8.57
CA GLN A 206 -7.63 -16.75 -8.98
C GLN A 206 -7.61 -17.57 -10.27
N ASP A 207 -6.69 -17.21 -11.17
CA ASP A 207 -6.37 -17.85 -12.45
C ASP A 207 -5.04 -17.28 -12.98
N LEU A 208 -4.52 -17.85 -14.06
CA LEU A 208 -3.36 -17.33 -14.82
C LEU A 208 -3.84 -16.34 -15.89
N PRO A 209 -3.59 -15.03 -15.75
CA PRO A 209 -3.98 -14.04 -16.76
C PRO A 209 -3.11 -14.12 -18.03
N GLU A 210 -3.72 -13.88 -19.19
CA GLU A 210 -3.09 -13.92 -20.53
C GLU A 210 -1.76 -13.14 -20.58
N TYR A 211 -1.73 -11.92 -20.04
CA TYR A 211 -0.50 -11.13 -19.99
C TYR A 211 0.66 -11.87 -19.29
N PHE A 212 0.41 -12.53 -18.15
CA PHE A 212 1.46 -13.26 -17.44
C PHE A 212 1.79 -14.60 -18.10
N GLU A 213 0.85 -15.20 -18.82
CA GLU A 213 1.09 -16.38 -19.66
C GLU A 213 2.02 -16.05 -20.83
N ASP A 214 1.73 -14.99 -21.58
CA ASP A 214 2.55 -14.51 -22.71
C ASP A 214 3.95 -14.10 -22.27
N ASN A 215 4.08 -13.55 -21.06
CA ASN A 215 5.34 -13.09 -20.49
C ASN A 215 5.98 -14.12 -19.53
N MET A 216 5.49 -15.37 -19.51
CA MET A 216 5.92 -16.39 -18.54
C MET A 216 7.43 -16.65 -18.60
N GLY A 217 8.03 -16.62 -19.80
CA GLY A 217 9.47 -16.78 -19.98
C GLY A 217 10.29 -15.77 -19.17
N ILE A 218 9.84 -14.51 -19.10
CA ILE A 218 10.51 -13.45 -18.32
C ILE A 218 10.44 -13.79 -16.82
N TRP A 219 9.23 -14.04 -16.33
CA TRP A 219 8.98 -14.30 -14.91
C TRP A 219 9.69 -15.55 -14.40
N MET A 220 9.58 -16.66 -15.13
CA MET A 220 10.17 -17.94 -14.73
C MET A 220 11.70 -17.92 -14.79
N ASN A 221 12.31 -17.21 -15.76
CA ASN A 221 13.77 -17.05 -15.81
C ASN A 221 14.31 -16.28 -14.60
N HIS A 222 13.62 -15.22 -14.17
CA HIS A 222 14.01 -14.48 -12.97
C HIS A 222 13.77 -15.29 -11.70
N PHE A 223 12.65 -16.02 -11.58
CA PHE A 223 12.43 -16.91 -10.44
C PHE A 223 13.48 -18.02 -10.36
N LEU A 224 13.87 -18.62 -11.49
CA LEU A 224 14.96 -19.59 -11.53
C LEU A 224 16.28 -18.95 -11.08
N THR A 225 16.57 -17.73 -11.52
CA THR A 225 17.76 -16.97 -11.11
C THR A 225 17.76 -16.74 -9.60
N LEU A 226 16.62 -16.33 -9.02
CA LEU A 226 16.47 -16.10 -7.59
C LEU A 226 16.60 -17.39 -6.76
N LEU A 227 16.05 -18.51 -7.25
CA LEU A 227 16.16 -19.82 -6.60
C LEU A 227 17.59 -20.39 -6.65
N SER A 228 18.35 -20.04 -7.70
CA SER A 228 19.72 -20.51 -7.89
C SER A 228 20.76 -19.57 -7.28
N ALA A 229 20.35 -18.39 -6.79
CA ALA A 229 21.26 -17.41 -6.23
C ALA A 229 21.81 -17.87 -4.87
N ASP A 230 23.13 -18.05 -4.78
CA ASP A 230 23.84 -18.22 -3.50
C ASP A 230 24.63 -16.94 -3.18
N ASN A 231 23.95 -15.95 -2.60
CA ASN A 231 24.62 -14.74 -2.13
C ASN A 231 25.04 -14.87 -0.67
N LYS A 232 26.34 -15.10 -0.44
CA LYS A 232 26.94 -15.25 0.90
C LYS A 232 26.69 -14.04 1.80
N ILE A 233 26.50 -12.84 1.24
CA ILE A 233 26.28 -11.59 1.97
C ILE A 233 24.86 -11.52 2.55
N LEU A 234 23.90 -12.23 1.94
CA LEU A 234 22.50 -12.27 2.38
C LEU A 234 22.18 -13.44 3.32
N ARG A 235 23.16 -14.28 3.66
CA ARG A 235 22.96 -15.37 4.63
C ARG A 235 22.67 -14.77 6.00
N THR A 236 21.48 -15.03 6.53
CA THR A 236 21.16 -14.79 7.94
C THR A 236 22.07 -15.67 8.79
N GLN A 237 22.82 -15.05 9.72
CA GLN A 237 23.57 -15.76 10.76
C GLN A 237 22.65 -16.54 11.68
#